data_AF-A0AAT9GS07-F1
#
_entry.id   AF-A0AAT9GS07-F1
#
_cell.length_a   1.000
_cell.length_b   1.000
_cell.length_c   1.000
_cell.angle_alpha   90.00
_cell.angle_beta   90.00
_cell.angle_gamma   90.00
#
_symmetry.space_group_name_H-M   'P 1'
#
loop_
_entity.id
_entity.type
_entity.pdbx_description
1 polymer ?
#
loop_
_entity_poly.entity_id
_entity_poly.type
_entity_poly.pdbx_seq_one_letter_code
_entity_poly.pdbx_strand_id
1 'polypeptide(L)'
;MSSTLAYSTSIARLYKSFVLTKGTVNELLTTAEWKDALSLLKDRGFIEEIPSTIDDAERKFKQRAINFLTKIRKYVSNTKVNSDIVDLYLYLFSLSELEPLISSLLTGAKLTNNFILIKELADSNPQSLDDVMNFSKGIINEGLKFALSRANKKTPSEINSLLEFYFIYKLSKIVNEFRGDWKSKAQDIICTYEDYYSTALAYKLHLIGDVMCKMDEASLKDIAGANTEKEVLDVLSRTPYSKSLITTNVYEALASFHHLARVNARKSSIEAFMGSPFTPATVLAISELIKLDYEDLTMIINGIKLGIIDKVKKMLSFELI
;
A
#
# COMPACT_ATOMS: atom_id res chain seq x y z
N MET A 1 -25.80 6.11 13.78
CA MET A 1 -24.35 5.81 13.69
C MET A 1 -24.03 4.37 14.12
N SER A 2 -24.52 3.87 15.27
CA SER A 2 -24.20 2.50 15.75
C SER A 2 -24.57 1.37 14.77
N SER A 3 -25.77 1.36 14.18
CA SER A 3 -26.22 0.31 13.26
C SER A 3 -25.43 0.24 11.93
N THR A 4 -25.08 1.39 11.35
CA THR A 4 -24.31 1.45 10.09
C THR A 4 -22.86 1.01 10.28
N LEU A 5 -22.26 1.35 11.43
CA LEU A 5 -20.93 0.85 11.80
C LEU A 5 -20.96 -0.64 12.12
N ALA A 6 -22.05 -1.13 12.73
CA ALA A 6 -22.24 -2.55 12.96
C ALA A 6 -22.31 -3.38 11.68
N TYR A 7 -23.04 -2.88 10.69
CA TYR A 7 -23.07 -3.48 9.36
C TYR A 7 -21.68 -3.47 8.72
N SER A 8 -21.00 -2.32 8.70
CA SER A 8 -19.66 -2.18 8.11
C SER A 8 -18.63 -3.12 8.76
N THR A 9 -18.62 -3.23 10.09
CA THR A 9 -17.74 -4.15 10.82
C THR A 9 -18.08 -5.61 10.53
N SER A 10 -19.35 -5.97 10.41
CA SER A 10 -19.76 -7.33 10.06
C SER A 10 -19.28 -7.72 8.67
N ILE A 11 -19.40 -6.81 7.69
CA ILE A 11 -18.84 -6.99 6.34
C ILE A 11 -17.32 -7.13 6.39
N ALA A 12 -16.62 -6.26 7.13
CA ALA A 12 -15.16 -6.36 7.28
C ALA A 12 -14.74 -7.73 7.89
N ARG A 13 -15.49 -8.24 8.88
CA ARG A 13 -15.26 -9.57 9.48
C ARG A 13 -15.53 -10.72 8.51
N LEU A 14 -16.56 -10.61 7.68
CA LEU A 14 -16.79 -11.57 6.59
C LEU A 14 -15.61 -11.59 5.63
N TYR A 15 -15.13 -10.43 5.19
CA TYR A 15 -13.98 -10.39 4.28
C TYR A 15 -12.67 -10.84 4.94
N LYS A 16 -12.53 -10.64 6.26
CA LYS A 16 -11.40 -11.18 7.03
C LYS A 16 -11.27 -12.71 6.91
N SER A 17 -12.37 -13.47 6.76
CA SER A 17 -12.24 -14.93 6.60
C SER A 17 -11.64 -15.37 5.27
N PHE A 18 -11.48 -14.45 4.30
CA PHE A 18 -10.90 -14.72 2.98
C PHE A 18 -9.46 -14.22 2.83
N VAL A 19 -8.86 -13.68 3.91
CA VAL A 19 -7.46 -13.21 3.92
C VAL A 19 -6.50 -14.37 4.17
N LEU A 20 -5.24 -14.17 3.80
CA LEU A 20 -4.18 -15.16 4.01
C LEU A 20 -3.95 -15.43 5.49
N THR A 21 -3.75 -16.71 5.79
CA THR A 21 -3.37 -17.16 7.13
C THR A 21 -1.88 -17.50 7.16
N LYS A 22 -1.27 -17.45 8.35
CA LYS A 22 0.11 -17.92 8.55
C LYS A 22 0.30 -19.37 8.04
N GLY A 23 -0.69 -20.23 8.24
CA GLY A 23 -0.67 -21.61 7.75
C GLY A 23 -0.61 -21.69 6.23
N THR A 24 -1.45 -20.92 5.52
CA THR A 24 -1.42 -20.84 4.06
C THR A 24 -0.07 -20.34 3.56
N VAL A 25 0.47 -19.29 4.18
CA VAL A 25 1.77 -18.72 3.79
C VAL A 25 2.91 -19.72 3.97
N ASN A 26 2.95 -20.41 5.11
CA ASN A 26 3.97 -21.43 5.36
C ASN A 26 3.90 -22.56 4.32
N GLU A 27 2.70 -23.01 3.97
CA GLU A 27 2.51 -24.06 2.96
C GLU A 27 3.02 -23.58 1.59
N LEU A 28 2.65 -22.37 1.17
CA LEU A 28 3.14 -21.77 -0.07
C LEU A 28 4.68 -21.68 -0.11
N LEU A 29 5.31 -21.27 0.99
CA LEU A 29 6.76 -21.13 1.10
C LEU A 29 7.51 -22.48 1.02
N THR A 30 6.82 -23.60 1.20
CA THR A 30 7.39 -24.95 1.05
C THR A 30 7.22 -25.54 -0.34
N THR A 31 6.46 -24.87 -1.22
CA THR A 31 6.28 -25.34 -2.60
C THR A 31 7.53 -25.10 -3.43
N ALA A 32 7.90 -26.09 -4.25
CA ALA A 32 9.06 -26.01 -5.12
C ALA A 32 8.76 -25.28 -6.44
N GLU A 33 7.55 -25.49 -6.99
CA GLU A 33 7.13 -24.93 -8.27
C GLU A 33 5.96 -23.96 -8.10
N TRP A 34 6.03 -22.84 -8.82
CA TRP A 34 5.02 -21.76 -8.73
C TRP A 34 3.63 -22.22 -9.19
N LYS A 35 3.55 -23.21 -10.10
CA LYS A 35 2.26 -23.80 -10.52
C LYS A 35 1.62 -24.66 -9.43
N ASP A 36 2.42 -25.31 -8.61
CA ASP A 36 1.92 -26.08 -7.46
C ASP A 36 1.40 -25.12 -6.39
N ALA A 37 2.11 -24.02 -6.15
CA ALA A 37 1.64 -22.93 -5.29
C ALA A 37 0.28 -22.36 -5.77
N LEU A 38 0.11 -22.16 -7.09
CA LEU A 38 -1.16 -21.71 -7.65
C LEU A 38 -2.26 -22.77 -7.54
N SER A 39 -1.92 -24.05 -7.63
CA SER A 39 -2.88 -25.16 -7.42
C SER A 39 -3.42 -25.14 -5.98
N LEU A 40 -2.53 -24.97 -5.00
CA LEU A 40 -2.90 -24.80 -3.59
C LEU A 40 -3.81 -23.57 -3.38
N LEU A 41 -3.51 -22.44 -4.02
CA LEU A 41 -4.35 -21.25 -3.97
C LEU A 41 -5.73 -21.48 -4.60
N LYS A 42 -5.80 -22.25 -5.69
CA LYS A 42 -7.06 -22.64 -6.32
C LYS A 42 -7.90 -23.50 -5.37
N ASP A 43 -7.31 -24.52 -4.77
CA ASP A 43 -8.00 -25.44 -3.86
C ASP A 43 -8.54 -24.71 -2.62
N ARG A 44 -7.84 -23.66 -2.17
CA ARG A 44 -8.27 -22.77 -1.08
C ARG A 44 -9.23 -21.64 -1.51
N GLY A 45 -9.64 -21.59 -2.78
CA GLY A 45 -10.59 -20.59 -3.29
C GLY A 45 -10.02 -19.17 -3.41
N PHE A 46 -8.69 -19.02 -3.45
CA PHE A 46 -8.05 -17.72 -3.72
C PHE A 46 -8.14 -17.34 -5.19
N ILE A 47 -8.00 -18.31 -6.09
CA ILE A 47 -8.15 -18.13 -7.54
C ILE A 47 -9.10 -19.19 -8.11
N GLU A 48 -9.81 -18.85 -9.17
CA GLU A 48 -10.77 -19.77 -9.81
C GLU A 48 -10.07 -20.77 -10.74
N GLU A 49 -9.01 -20.32 -11.42
CA GLU A 49 -8.27 -21.09 -12.42
C GLU A 49 -6.79 -20.79 -12.31
N ILE A 50 -5.94 -21.78 -12.62
CA ILE A 50 -4.49 -21.66 -12.63
C ILE A 50 -4.05 -20.82 -13.84
N PRO A 51 -3.45 -19.65 -13.65
CA PRO A 51 -2.86 -18.83 -14.70
C PRO A 51 -1.84 -19.59 -15.57
N SER A 52 -1.78 -19.25 -16.85
CA SER A 52 -0.79 -19.82 -17.77
C SER A 52 0.60 -19.21 -17.59
N THR A 53 0.67 -17.94 -17.13
CA THR A 53 1.90 -17.17 -16.90
C THR A 53 1.90 -16.52 -15.51
N ILE A 54 3.06 -16.05 -15.06
CA ILE A 54 3.18 -15.31 -13.80
C ILE A 54 2.55 -13.94 -13.91
N ASP A 55 2.74 -13.23 -15.01
CA ASP A 55 2.10 -11.93 -15.24
C ASP A 55 0.57 -12.05 -15.18
N ASP A 56 -0.01 -13.14 -15.69
CA ASP A 56 -1.44 -13.43 -15.54
C ASP A 56 -1.80 -13.74 -14.08
N ALA A 57 -0.95 -14.45 -13.34
CA ALA A 57 -1.14 -14.69 -11.91
C ALA A 57 -1.17 -13.39 -11.09
N GLU A 58 -0.20 -12.51 -11.29
CA GLU A 58 -0.14 -11.19 -10.64
C GLU A 58 -1.39 -10.38 -10.96
N ARG A 59 -1.80 -10.37 -12.23
CA ARG A 59 -3.02 -9.72 -12.67
C ARG A 59 -4.24 -10.29 -11.97
N LYS A 60 -4.37 -11.61 -11.83
CA LYS A 60 -5.50 -12.24 -11.12
C LYS A 60 -5.48 -11.90 -9.63
N PHE A 61 -4.33 -11.85 -8.97
CA PHE A 61 -4.23 -11.41 -7.57
C PHE A 61 -4.65 -9.95 -7.40
N LYS A 62 -4.18 -9.06 -8.28
CA LYS A 62 -4.58 -7.64 -8.29
C LYS A 62 -6.08 -7.49 -8.51
N GLN A 63 -6.63 -8.20 -9.50
CA GLN A 63 -8.07 -8.18 -9.79
C GLN A 63 -8.91 -8.67 -8.62
N ARG A 64 -8.45 -9.73 -7.92
CA ARG A 64 -9.11 -10.22 -6.71
C ARG A 64 -9.15 -9.14 -5.63
N ALA A 65 -8.02 -8.50 -5.35
CA ALA A 65 -7.94 -7.43 -4.34
C ALA A 65 -8.87 -6.26 -4.68
N ILE A 66 -8.85 -5.79 -5.94
CA ILE A 66 -9.75 -4.75 -6.44
C ILE A 66 -11.22 -5.16 -6.31
N ASN A 67 -11.56 -6.40 -6.66
CA ASN A 67 -12.93 -6.91 -6.56
C ASN A 67 -13.40 -6.94 -5.10
N PHE A 68 -12.55 -7.34 -4.17
CA PHE A 68 -12.87 -7.34 -2.74
C PHE A 68 -13.09 -5.91 -2.23
N LEU A 69 -12.16 -4.99 -2.49
CA LEU A 69 -12.28 -3.59 -2.11
C LEU A 69 -13.55 -2.96 -2.72
N THR A 70 -13.82 -3.20 -4.00
CA THR A 70 -15.02 -2.66 -4.68
C THR A 70 -16.31 -3.21 -4.06
N LYS A 71 -16.35 -4.50 -3.70
CA LYS A 71 -17.51 -5.08 -3.01
C LYS A 71 -17.68 -4.47 -1.61
N ILE A 72 -16.60 -4.40 -0.82
CA ILE A 72 -16.63 -3.76 0.51
C ILE A 72 -17.12 -2.32 0.40
N ARG A 73 -16.57 -1.54 -0.54
CA ARG A 73 -16.99 -0.16 -0.83
C ARG A 73 -18.49 -0.04 -1.04
N LYS A 74 -19.09 -0.92 -1.86
CA LYS A 74 -20.54 -0.93 -2.13
C LYS A 74 -21.35 -1.17 -0.86
N TYR A 75 -20.85 -1.99 0.06
CA TYR A 75 -21.54 -2.25 1.33
C TYR A 75 -21.37 -1.11 2.34
N VAL A 76 -20.22 -0.42 2.34
CA VAL A 76 -19.92 0.64 3.32
C VAL A 76 -20.22 2.06 2.84
N SER A 77 -20.80 2.21 1.64
CA SER A 77 -21.07 3.51 0.98
C SER A 77 -21.91 4.48 1.80
N ASN A 78 -22.71 3.97 2.74
CA ASN A 78 -23.56 4.77 3.62
C ASN A 78 -22.78 5.48 4.75
N THR A 79 -21.50 5.15 4.93
CA THR A 79 -20.60 5.84 5.88
C THR A 79 -19.43 6.45 5.11
N LYS A 80 -19.46 7.77 4.94
CA LYS A 80 -18.44 8.50 4.16
C LYS A 80 -17.01 8.13 4.55
N VAL A 81 -16.69 8.13 5.84
CA VAL A 81 -15.36 7.74 6.33
C VAL A 81 -14.95 6.34 5.87
N ASN A 82 -15.86 5.37 5.89
CA ASN A 82 -15.56 4.00 5.46
C ASN A 82 -15.39 3.92 3.93
N SER A 83 -16.20 4.64 3.15
CA SER A 83 -16.02 4.70 1.70
C SER A 83 -14.70 5.38 1.35
N ASP A 84 -14.36 6.50 1.99
CA ASP A 84 -13.15 7.29 1.75
C ASP A 84 -11.87 6.47 2.04
N ILE A 85 -11.91 5.61 3.07
CA ILE A 85 -10.82 4.65 3.33
C ILE A 85 -10.66 3.68 2.16
N VAL A 86 -11.74 3.02 1.74
CA VAL A 86 -11.67 2.01 0.66
C VAL A 86 -11.30 2.67 -0.68
N ASP A 87 -11.78 3.88 -0.93
CA ASP A 87 -11.37 4.77 -2.02
C ASP A 87 -9.85 4.96 -2.08
N LEU A 88 -9.21 5.24 -0.95
CA LEU A 88 -7.76 5.41 -0.86
C LEU A 88 -6.99 4.14 -1.20
N TYR A 89 -7.47 2.97 -0.77
CA TYR A 89 -6.83 1.71 -1.15
C TYR A 89 -7.01 1.42 -2.64
N LEU A 90 -8.18 1.70 -3.22
CA LEU A 90 -8.39 1.61 -4.67
C LEU A 90 -7.48 2.58 -5.44
N TYR A 91 -7.28 3.80 -4.92
CA TYR A 91 -6.29 4.74 -5.43
C TYR A 91 -4.87 4.17 -5.39
N LEU A 92 -4.46 3.56 -4.28
CA LEU A 92 -3.14 2.93 -4.17
C LEU A 92 -2.93 1.85 -5.26
N PHE A 93 -3.95 1.01 -5.50
CA PHE A 93 -3.90 0.02 -6.58
C PHE A 93 -3.85 0.65 -7.98
N SER A 94 -4.44 1.84 -8.17
CA SER A 94 -4.43 2.55 -9.46
C SER A 94 -3.08 3.21 -9.75
N LEU A 95 -2.23 3.46 -8.75
CA LEU A 95 -0.90 4.03 -8.96
C LEU A 95 -0.02 3.17 -9.87
N SER A 96 -0.01 1.85 -9.69
CA SER A 96 0.70 0.92 -10.59
C SER A 96 0.29 0.99 -12.06
N GLU A 97 -0.89 1.56 -12.35
CA GLU A 97 -1.36 1.83 -13.71
C GLU A 97 -1.09 3.27 -14.14
N LEU A 98 -1.22 4.22 -13.22
CA LEU A 98 -1.06 5.65 -13.45
C LEU A 98 0.40 6.05 -13.66
N GLU A 99 1.33 5.45 -12.92
CA GLU A 99 2.76 5.79 -12.99
C GLU A 99 3.38 5.46 -14.37
N PRO A 100 3.12 4.28 -14.99
CA PRO A 100 3.57 4.03 -16.35
C PRO A 100 2.92 4.97 -17.37
N LEU A 101 1.64 5.33 -17.19
CA LEU A 101 0.94 6.28 -18.06
C LEU A 101 1.61 7.66 -18.00
N ILE A 102 1.85 8.19 -16.80
CA ILE A 102 2.55 9.46 -16.58
C ILE A 102 3.96 9.41 -17.18
N SER A 103 4.69 8.32 -16.94
CA SER A 103 6.05 8.15 -17.45
C SER A 103 6.07 8.14 -18.98
N SER A 104 5.15 7.40 -19.61
CA SER A 104 4.97 7.35 -21.06
C SER A 104 4.71 8.73 -21.67
N LEU A 105 3.84 9.53 -21.06
CA LEU A 105 3.53 10.89 -21.53
C LEU A 105 4.72 11.84 -21.42
N LEU A 106 5.51 11.70 -20.36
CA LEU A 106 6.67 12.56 -20.11
C LEU A 106 7.92 12.16 -20.91
N THR A 107 8.10 10.88 -21.22
CA THR A 107 9.29 10.37 -21.91
C THR A 107 9.03 9.96 -23.37
N GLY A 108 7.77 9.95 -23.81
CA GLY A 108 7.37 9.43 -25.13
C GLY A 108 7.48 7.91 -25.27
N ALA A 109 7.62 7.18 -24.15
CA ALA A 109 7.74 5.72 -24.19
C ALA A 109 6.42 5.07 -24.62
N LYS A 110 6.47 4.03 -25.44
CA LYS A 110 5.27 3.29 -25.84
C LYS A 110 4.66 2.59 -24.63
N LEU A 111 3.35 2.80 -24.44
CA LEU A 111 2.62 2.14 -23.38
C LEU A 111 2.02 0.82 -23.86
N THR A 112 2.22 -0.25 -23.10
CA THR A 112 1.59 -1.56 -23.32
C THR A 112 1.04 -2.08 -22.00
N ASN A 113 -0.04 -1.45 -21.51
CA ASN A 113 -0.65 -1.83 -20.24
C ASN A 113 -2.13 -2.19 -20.40
N ASN A 114 -2.52 -3.28 -19.74
CA ASN A 114 -3.92 -3.64 -19.56
C ASN A 114 -4.46 -2.94 -18.31
N PHE A 115 -4.99 -1.74 -18.51
CA PHE A 115 -5.59 -0.95 -17.43
C PHE A 115 -6.86 -1.59 -16.88
N ILE A 116 -6.99 -1.60 -15.55
CA ILE A 116 -8.16 -2.12 -14.83
C ILE A 116 -8.92 -0.96 -14.20
N LEU A 117 -8.23 -0.13 -13.41
CA LEU A 117 -8.83 0.94 -12.61
C LEU A 117 -8.88 2.27 -13.35
N ILE A 118 -7.88 2.56 -14.19
CA ILE A 118 -7.81 3.82 -14.93
C ILE A 118 -8.18 3.66 -16.41
N LYS A 119 -8.90 2.59 -16.75
CA LYS A 119 -9.23 2.28 -18.14
C LYS A 119 -9.93 3.44 -18.86
N GLU A 120 -10.92 4.07 -18.25
CA GLU A 120 -11.61 5.24 -18.84
C GLU A 120 -10.66 6.41 -19.14
N LEU A 121 -9.69 6.65 -18.25
CA LEU A 121 -8.65 7.67 -18.41
C LEU A 121 -7.65 7.30 -19.51
N ALA A 122 -7.33 6.02 -19.67
CA ALA A 122 -6.48 5.56 -20.76
C ALA A 122 -7.21 5.62 -22.11
N ASP A 123 -8.48 5.22 -22.14
CA ASP A 123 -9.32 5.21 -23.34
C ASP A 123 -9.59 6.64 -23.85
N SER A 124 -9.52 7.66 -23.00
CA SER A 124 -9.54 9.07 -23.42
C SER A 124 -8.26 9.54 -24.12
N ASN A 125 -7.25 8.67 -24.23
CA ASN A 125 -5.99 8.89 -24.95
C ASN A 125 -5.30 10.23 -24.61
N PRO A 126 -4.99 10.50 -23.33
CA PRO A 126 -4.34 11.74 -22.91
C PRO A 126 -3.02 11.93 -23.64
N GLN A 127 -2.69 13.16 -24.03
CA GLN A 127 -1.43 13.50 -24.73
C GLN A 127 -0.48 14.30 -23.83
N SER A 128 -0.94 14.75 -22.67
CA SER A 128 -0.19 15.59 -21.73
C SER A 128 -0.62 15.32 -20.29
N LEU A 129 0.17 15.79 -19.32
CA LEU A 129 -0.22 15.75 -17.90
C LEU A 129 -1.50 16.57 -17.62
N ASP A 130 -1.73 17.64 -18.38
CA ASP A 130 -2.95 18.44 -18.23
C ASP A 130 -4.18 17.66 -18.70
N ASP A 131 -4.06 16.87 -19.77
CA ASP A 131 -5.13 15.95 -20.19
C ASP A 131 -5.42 14.90 -19.12
N VAL A 132 -4.37 14.31 -18.53
CA VAL A 132 -4.52 13.36 -17.42
C VAL A 132 -5.28 14.01 -16.25
N MET A 133 -4.97 15.27 -15.95
CA MET A 133 -5.66 16.02 -14.91
C MET A 133 -7.11 16.33 -15.28
N ASN A 134 -7.39 16.68 -16.53
CA ASN A 134 -8.74 17.03 -16.99
C ASN A 134 -9.67 15.82 -17.06
N PHE A 135 -9.13 14.65 -17.43
CA PHE A 135 -9.92 13.42 -17.57
C PHE A 135 -10.00 12.59 -16.28
N SER A 136 -9.06 12.77 -15.35
CA SER A 136 -9.12 12.12 -14.04
C SER A 136 -10.27 12.65 -13.19
N LYS A 137 -10.86 11.77 -12.38
CA LYS A 137 -11.97 12.10 -11.47
C LYS A 137 -11.69 11.63 -10.05
N GLY A 138 -12.41 12.21 -9.10
CA GLY A 138 -12.37 11.81 -7.69
C GLY A 138 -10.96 11.84 -7.11
N ILE A 139 -10.62 10.80 -6.36
CA ILE A 139 -9.37 10.73 -5.59
C ILE A 139 -8.10 10.72 -6.45
N ILE A 140 -8.17 10.20 -7.69
CA ILE A 140 -7.05 10.26 -8.63
C ILE A 140 -6.76 11.71 -9.01
N ASN A 141 -7.80 12.49 -9.32
CA ASN A 141 -7.65 13.90 -9.64
C ASN A 141 -7.10 14.71 -8.45
N GLU A 142 -7.57 14.43 -7.24
CA GLU A 142 -7.05 15.07 -6.04
C GLU A 142 -5.57 14.75 -5.78
N GLY A 143 -5.17 13.48 -5.95
CA GLY A 143 -3.79 13.04 -5.83
C GLY A 143 -2.88 13.72 -6.85
N LEU A 144 -3.31 13.79 -8.12
CA LEU A 144 -2.60 14.50 -9.18
C LEU A 144 -2.43 15.99 -8.88
N LYS A 145 -3.49 16.67 -8.43
CA LYS A 145 -3.41 18.08 -8.01
C LYS A 145 -2.45 18.27 -6.83
N PHE A 146 -2.48 17.36 -5.86
CA PHE A 146 -1.55 17.38 -4.74
C PHE A 146 -0.10 17.24 -5.20
N ALA A 147 0.18 16.27 -6.08
CA ALA A 147 1.53 16.01 -6.57
C ALA A 147 2.04 17.17 -7.45
N LEU A 148 1.24 17.63 -8.40
CA LEU A 148 1.65 18.67 -9.35
C LEU A 148 1.79 20.06 -8.73
N SER A 149 1.08 20.34 -7.63
CA SER A 149 1.26 21.59 -6.87
C SER A 149 2.52 21.61 -6.01
N ARG A 150 3.14 20.44 -5.75
CA ARG A 150 4.36 20.29 -4.94
C ARG A 150 5.60 19.93 -5.75
N ALA A 151 5.41 19.33 -6.93
CA ALA A 151 6.50 18.98 -7.82
C ALA A 151 7.16 20.24 -8.37
N ASN A 152 8.47 20.35 -8.17
CA ASN A 152 9.28 21.45 -8.70
C ASN A 152 9.73 21.15 -10.13
N LYS A 153 10.35 19.99 -10.35
CA LYS A 153 10.92 19.59 -11.66
C LYS A 153 9.90 18.84 -12.53
N LYS A 154 8.81 18.34 -11.93
CA LYS A 154 7.74 17.56 -12.59
C LYS A 154 8.29 16.34 -13.35
N THR A 155 9.34 15.73 -12.82
CA THR A 155 9.85 14.45 -13.36
C THR A 155 8.91 13.30 -13.00
N PRO A 156 8.89 12.18 -13.76
CA PRO A 156 8.08 11.02 -13.40
C PRO A 156 8.35 10.54 -11.97
N SER A 157 9.63 10.44 -11.58
CA SER A 157 10.02 10.00 -10.22
C SER A 157 9.48 10.92 -9.12
N GLU A 158 9.53 12.24 -9.34
CA GLU A 158 9.04 13.22 -8.37
C GLU A 158 7.52 13.16 -8.23
N ILE A 159 6.80 13.12 -9.36
CA ILE A 159 5.34 13.03 -9.39
C ILE A 159 4.88 11.73 -8.74
N ASN A 160 5.47 10.59 -9.09
CA ASN A 160 5.10 9.28 -8.55
C ASN A 160 5.35 9.22 -7.04
N SER A 161 6.50 9.71 -6.56
CA SER A 161 6.80 9.76 -5.11
C SER A 161 5.78 10.61 -4.35
N LEU A 162 5.31 11.72 -4.94
CA LEU A 162 4.27 12.56 -4.32
C LEU A 162 2.87 11.95 -4.39
N LEU A 163 2.56 11.16 -5.43
CA LEU A 163 1.31 10.40 -5.54
C LEU A 163 1.24 9.28 -4.50
N GLU A 164 2.35 8.57 -4.28
CA GLU A 164 2.49 7.60 -3.19
C GLU A 164 2.33 8.28 -1.82
N PHE A 165 3.02 9.40 -1.60
CA PHE A 165 2.92 10.16 -0.34
C PHE A 165 1.49 10.68 -0.08
N TYR A 166 0.76 11.08 -1.14
CA TYR A 166 -0.63 11.52 -1.00
C TYR A 166 -1.54 10.47 -0.37
N PHE A 167 -1.31 9.18 -0.64
CA PHE A 167 -2.09 8.09 -0.04
C PHE A 167 -2.00 8.13 1.49
N ILE A 168 -0.77 8.11 2.04
CA ILE A 168 -0.60 8.11 3.50
C ILE A 168 -1.03 9.44 4.11
N TYR A 169 -0.82 10.55 3.40
CA TYR A 169 -1.24 11.88 3.82
C TYR A 169 -2.74 11.98 4.03
N LYS A 170 -3.53 11.53 3.05
CA LYS A 170 -4.98 11.52 3.18
C LYS A 170 -5.47 10.49 4.18
N LEU A 171 -4.83 9.33 4.25
CA LEU A 171 -5.19 8.30 5.22
C LEU A 171 -4.98 8.79 6.66
N SER A 172 -3.85 9.45 6.93
CA SER A 172 -3.53 10.09 8.22
C SER A 172 -4.59 11.13 8.60
N LYS A 173 -5.02 11.97 7.64
CA LYS A 173 -6.10 12.94 7.87
C LYS A 173 -7.41 12.27 8.29
N ILE A 174 -7.82 11.20 7.60
CA ILE A 174 -9.04 10.44 7.95
C ILE A 174 -8.91 9.82 9.33
N VAL A 175 -7.79 9.18 9.65
CA VAL A 175 -7.56 8.54 10.96
C VAL A 175 -7.56 9.59 12.08
N ASN A 176 -7.07 10.79 11.81
CA ASN A 176 -7.08 11.89 12.78
C ASN A 176 -8.48 12.38 13.15
N GLU A 177 -9.49 12.17 12.29
CA GLU A 177 -10.90 12.47 12.57
C GLU A 177 -11.56 11.43 13.50
N PHE A 178 -10.93 10.26 13.72
CA PHE A 178 -11.48 9.22 14.58
C PHE A 178 -11.44 9.66 16.05
N ARG A 179 -12.33 9.08 16.86
CA ARG A 179 -12.46 9.39 18.30
C ARG A 179 -12.30 8.13 19.15
N GLY A 180 -11.78 8.32 20.36
CA GLY A 180 -11.61 7.25 21.36
C GLY A 180 -10.69 6.12 20.88
N ASP A 181 -10.95 4.90 21.35
CA ASP A 181 -10.12 3.72 21.09
C ASP A 181 -9.96 3.38 19.60
N TRP A 182 -10.92 3.79 18.77
CA TRP A 182 -10.86 3.59 17.32
C TRP A 182 -9.69 4.35 16.69
N LYS A 183 -9.39 5.55 17.20
CA LYS A 183 -8.25 6.34 16.73
C LYS A 183 -6.95 5.62 17.03
N SER A 184 -6.78 5.13 18.26
CA SER A 184 -5.57 4.38 18.64
C SER A 184 -5.38 3.16 17.73
N LYS A 185 -6.43 2.35 17.54
CA LYS A 185 -6.34 1.14 16.70
C LYS A 185 -6.06 1.45 15.22
N ALA A 186 -6.63 2.52 14.69
CA ALA A 186 -6.34 2.96 13.33
C ALA A 186 -4.93 3.55 13.20
N GLN A 187 -4.49 4.32 14.20
CA GLN A 187 -3.14 4.88 14.27
C GLN A 187 -2.09 3.77 14.31
N ASP A 188 -2.31 2.70 15.10
CA ASP A 188 -1.40 1.55 15.19
C ASP A 188 -1.19 0.85 13.83
N ILE A 189 -2.16 0.94 12.90
CA ILE A 189 -2.06 0.38 11.55
C ILE A 189 -1.15 1.25 10.67
N ILE A 190 -1.30 2.58 10.73
CA ILE A 190 -0.67 3.50 9.78
C ILE A 190 0.62 4.15 10.29
N CYS A 191 0.87 4.15 11.60
CA CYS A 191 1.93 4.90 12.26
C CYS A 191 3.32 4.68 11.63
N THR A 192 3.73 3.43 11.39
CA THR A 192 5.03 3.15 10.79
C THR A 192 5.07 3.49 9.30
N TYR A 193 3.94 3.46 8.60
CA TYR A 193 3.87 3.97 7.22
C TYR A 193 4.02 5.49 7.17
N GLU A 194 3.39 6.23 8.09
CA GLU A 194 3.53 7.69 8.19
C GLU A 194 5.01 8.09 8.27
N ASP A 195 5.75 7.46 9.18
CA ASP A 195 7.18 7.72 9.34
C ASP A 195 7.99 7.25 8.11
N TYR A 196 7.70 6.07 7.56
CA TYR A 196 8.39 5.55 6.36
C TYR A 196 8.23 6.48 5.15
N TYR A 197 6.99 6.85 4.81
CA TYR A 197 6.70 7.68 3.64
C TYR A 197 7.26 9.08 3.79
N SER A 198 7.20 9.68 4.99
CA SER A 198 7.83 10.98 5.26
C SER A 198 9.35 10.92 5.20
N THR A 199 9.97 9.84 5.67
CA THR A 199 11.41 9.60 5.54
C THR A 199 11.81 9.43 4.07
N ALA A 200 11.05 8.64 3.31
CA ALA A 200 11.30 8.42 1.90
C ALA A 200 11.13 9.72 1.10
N LEU A 201 10.13 10.54 1.44
CA LEU A 201 9.91 11.86 0.84
C LEU A 201 11.07 12.82 1.14
N ALA A 202 11.52 12.88 2.41
CA ALA A 202 12.66 13.68 2.83
C ALA A 202 13.94 13.28 2.11
N TYR A 203 14.24 11.98 2.03
CA TYR A 203 15.45 11.50 1.37
C TYR A 203 15.40 11.69 -0.16
N LYS A 204 14.30 11.29 -0.82
CA LYS A 204 14.24 11.28 -2.29
C LYS A 204 14.06 12.67 -2.88
N LEU A 205 13.25 13.52 -2.23
CA LEU A 205 12.82 14.80 -2.80
C LEU A 205 13.31 16.01 -2.00
N HIS A 206 14.00 15.82 -0.87
CA HIS A 206 14.40 16.90 0.04
C HIS A 206 13.18 17.73 0.52
N LEU A 207 12.04 17.06 0.70
CA LEU A 207 10.79 17.67 1.16
C LEU A 207 10.38 17.12 2.52
N ILE A 208 9.88 17.99 3.40
CA ILE A 208 9.39 17.60 4.72
C ILE A 208 7.88 17.42 4.64
N GLY A 209 7.42 16.20 4.90
CA GLY A 209 6.00 15.87 5.02
C GLY A 209 5.40 16.39 6.33
N ASP A 210 4.10 16.67 6.34
CA ASP A 210 3.33 17.07 7.53
C ASP A 210 2.68 15.88 8.25
N VAL A 211 3.20 14.68 8.01
CA VAL A 211 2.66 13.40 8.49
C VAL A 211 3.78 12.68 9.21
N MET A 212 3.61 12.42 10.51
CA MET A 212 4.62 11.75 11.32
C MET A 212 3.94 11.09 12.52
N CYS A 213 4.51 9.99 12.99
CA CYS A 213 4.01 9.26 14.15
C CYS A 213 5.04 9.22 15.28
N LYS A 214 6.16 8.50 15.07
CA LYS A 214 7.23 8.35 16.07
C LYS A 214 8.51 9.09 15.66
N MET A 215 8.67 9.42 14.38
CA MET A 215 9.74 10.31 13.96
C MET A 215 9.39 11.75 14.28
N ASP A 216 10.39 12.53 14.66
CA ASP A 216 10.26 13.96 14.87
C ASP A 216 10.61 14.75 13.59
N GLU A 217 10.10 15.98 13.52
CA GLU A 217 10.32 16.87 12.38
C GLU A 217 11.79 17.25 12.19
N ALA A 218 12.60 17.29 13.26
CA ALA A 218 14.02 17.62 13.17
C ALA A 218 14.80 16.50 12.48
N SER A 219 14.51 15.24 12.79
CA SER A 219 15.06 14.08 12.09
C SER A 219 14.73 14.12 10.59
N LEU A 220 13.50 14.50 10.22
CA LEU A 220 13.12 14.64 8.80
C LEU A 220 13.83 15.82 8.12
N LYS A 221 14.02 16.95 8.82
CA LYS A 221 14.83 18.09 8.35
C LYS A 221 16.28 17.70 8.11
N ASP A 222 16.87 16.95 9.03
CA ASP A 222 18.26 16.49 8.91
C ASP A 222 18.42 15.55 7.71
N ILE A 223 17.46 14.63 7.48
CA ILE A 223 17.47 13.75 6.30
C ILE A 223 17.31 14.57 5.01
N ALA A 224 16.37 15.52 4.97
CA ALA A 224 16.16 16.36 3.80
C ALA A 224 17.35 17.29 3.51
N GLY A 225 18.09 17.71 4.54
CA GLY A 225 19.29 18.55 4.42
C GLY A 225 20.60 17.77 4.24
N ALA A 226 20.56 16.44 4.30
CA ALA A 226 21.76 15.61 4.19
C ALA A 226 22.37 15.68 2.78
N ASN A 227 23.69 15.85 2.73
CA ASN A 227 24.46 15.88 1.49
C ASN A 227 25.07 14.53 1.13
N THR A 228 25.09 13.59 2.09
CA THR A 228 25.66 12.25 1.90
C THR A 228 24.77 11.15 2.45
N GLU A 229 24.84 9.96 1.86
CA GLU A 229 24.14 8.78 2.38
C GLU A 229 24.52 8.44 3.83
N LYS A 230 25.77 8.73 4.22
CA LYS A 230 26.25 8.49 5.59
C LYS A 230 25.52 9.36 6.62
N GLU A 231 25.25 10.62 6.30
CA GLU A 231 24.48 11.52 7.17
C GLU A 231 23.05 11.02 7.34
N VAL A 232 22.41 10.55 6.26
CA VAL A 232 21.07 9.97 6.32
C VAL A 232 21.04 8.72 7.22
N LEU A 233 22.00 7.82 7.06
CA LEU A 233 22.11 6.61 7.88
C LEU A 233 22.37 6.94 9.37
N ASP A 234 23.17 7.95 9.66
CA ASP A 234 23.42 8.41 11.03
C ASP A 234 22.14 8.93 11.69
N VAL A 235 21.33 9.72 10.98
CA VAL A 235 20.02 10.15 11.48
C VAL A 235 19.11 8.94 11.73
N LEU A 236 18.99 8.02 10.76
CA LEU A 236 18.16 6.83 10.89
C LEU A 236 18.56 5.94 12.08
N SER A 237 19.86 5.85 12.39
CA SER A 237 20.40 5.09 13.53
C SER A 237 20.01 5.66 14.89
N ARG A 238 19.58 6.92 14.95
CA ARG A 238 19.14 7.61 16.18
C ARG A 238 17.61 7.58 16.36
N THR A 239 16.87 7.07 15.37
CA THR A 239 15.40 7.00 15.42
C THR A 239 14.91 5.82 16.28
N PRO A 240 13.61 5.82 16.67
CA PRO A 240 12.97 4.68 17.33
C PRO A 240 13.02 3.37 16.53
N TYR A 241 13.34 3.43 15.23
CA TYR A 241 13.37 2.28 14.32
C TYR A 241 14.75 1.67 14.16
N SER A 242 15.80 2.31 14.68
CA SER A 242 17.22 1.95 14.50
C SER A 242 17.54 0.45 14.60
N LYS A 243 17.00 -0.24 15.60
CA LYS A 243 17.24 -1.68 15.83
C LYS A 243 16.65 -2.59 14.75
N SER A 244 15.68 -2.11 13.99
CA SER A 244 14.97 -2.86 12.96
C SER A 244 15.45 -2.50 11.55
N LEU A 245 16.32 -1.49 11.40
CA LEU A 245 16.81 -1.04 10.10
C LEU A 245 18.12 -1.73 9.74
N ILE A 246 18.24 -2.12 8.47
CA ILE A 246 19.48 -2.61 7.86
C ILE A 246 20.22 -1.40 7.30
N THR A 247 21.29 -0.96 7.97
CA THR A 247 21.98 0.30 7.65
C THR A 247 23.20 0.13 6.75
N THR A 248 23.19 -0.83 5.82
CA THR A 248 24.29 -1.04 4.85
C THR A 248 24.39 0.13 3.87
N ASN A 249 23.24 0.58 3.37
CA ASN A 249 23.06 1.75 2.51
C ASN A 249 21.64 2.29 2.71
N VAL A 250 21.35 3.50 2.20
CA VAL A 250 20.05 4.14 2.44
C VAL A 250 18.90 3.36 1.81
N TYR A 251 19.10 2.74 0.65
CA TYR A 251 18.06 1.95 0.00
C TYR A 251 17.69 0.70 0.80
N GLU A 252 18.67 -0.01 1.38
CA GLU A 252 18.42 -1.13 2.29
C GLU A 252 17.76 -0.67 3.59
N ALA A 253 18.13 0.50 4.11
CA ALA A 253 17.50 1.08 5.28
C ALA A 253 16.02 1.40 5.00
N LEU A 254 15.71 2.04 3.87
CA LEU A 254 14.34 2.32 3.47
C LEU A 254 13.55 1.05 3.15
N ALA A 255 14.16 0.04 2.54
CA ALA A 255 13.51 -1.24 2.26
C ALA A 255 13.16 -2.00 3.54
N SER A 256 14.08 -2.06 4.52
CA SER A 256 13.82 -2.66 5.83
C SER A 256 12.81 -1.85 6.65
N PHE A 257 12.80 -0.52 6.51
CA PHE A 257 11.78 0.33 7.12
C PHE A 257 10.38 0.08 6.53
N HIS A 258 10.28 -0.02 5.21
CA HIS A 258 9.02 -0.36 4.53
C HIS A 258 8.52 -1.75 4.95
N HIS A 259 9.41 -2.73 5.03
CA HIS A 259 9.08 -4.06 5.53
C HIS A 259 8.56 -4.02 6.98
N LEU A 260 9.23 -3.28 7.87
CA LEU A 260 8.78 -3.07 9.25
C LEU A 260 7.38 -2.44 9.29
N ALA A 261 7.11 -1.45 8.43
CA ALA A 261 5.80 -0.84 8.32
C ALA A 261 4.72 -1.86 7.95
N ARG A 262 4.98 -2.71 6.95
CA ARG A 262 4.07 -3.77 6.52
C ARG A 262 3.79 -4.80 7.62
N VAL A 263 4.83 -5.23 8.35
CA VAL A 263 4.70 -6.19 9.48
C VAL A 263 3.84 -5.61 10.59
N ASN A 264 4.14 -4.37 11.02
CA ASN A 264 3.35 -3.68 12.05
C ASN A 264 1.90 -3.48 11.59
N ALA A 265 1.68 -3.06 10.35
CA ALA A 265 0.35 -2.84 9.80
C ALA A 265 -0.47 -4.13 9.75
N ARG A 266 0.12 -5.27 9.35
CA ARG A 266 -0.58 -6.58 9.39
C ARG A 266 -0.99 -6.93 10.81
N LYS A 267 -0.06 -6.84 11.76
CA LYS A 267 -0.31 -7.17 13.17
C LYS A 267 -1.43 -6.31 13.74
N SER A 268 -1.31 -4.99 13.63
CA SER A 268 -2.31 -4.04 14.11
C SER A 268 -3.67 -4.22 13.42
N SER A 269 -3.67 -4.57 12.12
CA SER A 269 -4.91 -4.85 11.38
C SER A 269 -5.62 -6.10 11.90
N ILE A 270 -4.89 -7.17 12.23
CA ILE A 270 -5.47 -8.37 12.86
C ILE A 270 -6.07 -8.03 14.23
N GLU A 271 -5.33 -7.26 15.04
CA GLU A 271 -5.75 -6.82 16.37
C GLU A 271 -6.97 -5.88 16.36
N ALA A 272 -7.14 -5.07 15.32
CA ALA A 272 -8.30 -4.19 15.16
C ALA A 272 -9.63 -4.95 15.16
N PHE A 273 -9.63 -6.25 14.83
CA PHE A 273 -10.82 -7.11 14.89
C PHE A 273 -11.07 -7.74 16.27
N MET A 274 -10.07 -7.74 17.16
CA MET A 274 -10.16 -8.33 18.50
C MET A 274 -10.73 -7.36 19.55
N GLY A 275 -10.89 -6.08 19.19
CA GLY A 275 -11.40 -5.02 20.07
C GLY A 275 -12.90 -4.73 19.94
N SER A 276 -13.26 -3.49 20.27
CA SER A 276 -14.65 -2.99 20.32
C SER A 276 -15.42 -3.27 19.01
N PRO A 277 -16.62 -3.85 19.09
CA PRO A 277 -17.47 -4.00 17.91
C PRO A 277 -17.90 -2.61 17.40
N PHE A 278 -18.07 -2.49 16.07
CA PHE A 278 -18.66 -1.32 15.40
C PHE A 278 -17.71 -0.12 15.24
N THR A 279 -16.54 -0.35 14.65
CA THR A 279 -15.50 0.67 14.46
C THR A 279 -15.08 0.83 12.99
N PRO A 280 -14.88 2.07 12.49
CA PRO A 280 -14.31 2.31 11.16
C PRO A 280 -12.88 1.74 11.02
N ALA A 281 -12.17 1.52 12.12
CA ALA A 281 -10.85 0.88 12.12
C ALA A 281 -10.89 -0.55 11.53
N THR A 282 -12.02 -1.25 11.59
CA THR A 282 -12.16 -2.58 10.96
C THR A 282 -12.21 -2.51 9.43
N VAL A 283 -12.71 -1.41 8.86
CA VAL A 283 -12.72 -1.17 7.41
C VAL A 283 -11.31 -0.82 6.92
N LEU A 284 -10.58 -0.01 7.69
CA LEU A 284 -9.16 0.23 7.47
C LEU A 284 -8.37 -1.08 7.51
N ALA A 285 -8.55 -1.86 8.57
CA ALA A 285 -7.83 -3.11 8.78
C ALA A 285 -8.08 -4.14 7.66
N ILE A 286 -9.32 -4.34 7.22
CA ILE A 286 -9.57 -5.27 6.10
C ILE A 286 -8.97 -4.76 4.79
N SER A 287 -8.99 -3.45 4.55
CA SER A 287 -8.45 -2.88 3.32
C SER A 287 -6.92 -3.03 3.27
N GLU A 288 -6.24 -2.80 4.40
CA GLU A 288 -4.81 -3.05 4.55
C GLU A 288 -4.46 -4.53 4.40
N LEU A 289 -5.22 -5.45 5.02
CA LEU A 289 -4.96 -6.89 4.86
C LEU A 289 -5.12 -7.36 3.41
N ILE A 290 -6.12 -6.86 2.68
CA ILE A 290 -6.29 -7.17 1.25
C ILE A 290 -5.08 -6.68 0.43
N LYS A 291 -4.60 -5.46 0.71
CA LYS A 291 -3.40 -4.88 0.08
C LYS A 291 -2.17 -5.72 0.37
N LEU A 292 -1.92 -6.05 1.64
CA LEU A 292 -0.76 -6.85 2.05
C LEU A 292 -0.80 -8.27 1.51
N ASP A 293 -1.98 -8.90 1.43
CA ASP A 293 -2.14 -10.24 0.85
C ASP A 293 -1.78 -10.26 -0.64
N TYR A 294 -2.21 -9.26 -1.40
CA TYR A 294 -1.80 -9.10 -2.80
C TYR A 294 -0.27 -8.98 -2.93
N GLU A 295 0.34 -8.12 -2.12
CA GLU A 295 1.80 -7.91 -2.14
C GLU A 295 2.55 -9.19 -1.77
N ASP A 296 2.15 -9.87 -0.69
CA ASP A 296 2.80 -11.09 -0.22
C ASP A 296 2.64 -12.24 -1.21
N LEU A 297 1.45 -12.44 -1.80
CA LEU A 297 1.25 -13.47 -2.83
C LEU A 297 2.11 -13.22 -4.05
N THR A 298 2.16 -11.97 -4.51
CA THR A 298 3.00 -11.58 -5.65
C THR A 298 4.48 -11.84 -5.34
N MET A 299 4.96 -11.46 -4.16
CA MET A 299 6.33 -11.72 -3.74
C MET A 299 6.65 -13.23 -3.62
N ILE A 300 5.74 -14.02 -3.05
CA ILE A 300 5.93 -15.47 -2.88
C ILE A 300 6.02 -16.15 -4.23
N ILE A 301 5.07 -15.93 -5.13
CA ILE A 301 5.03 -16.59 -6.44
C ILE A 301 6.26 -16.23 -7.29
N ASN A 302 6.66 -14.96 -7.30
CA ASN A 302 7.90 -14.53 -7.95
C ASN A 302 9.14 -15.14 -7.29
N GLY A 303 9.17 -15.19 -5.96
CA GLY A 303 10.26 -15.77 -5.19
C GLY A 303 10.48 -17.24 -5.50
N ILE A 304 9.40 -18.01 -5.61
CA ILE A 304 9.43 -19.42 -6.02
C ILE A 304 9.98 -19.53 -7.44
N LYS A 305 9.44 -18.74 -8.38
CA LYS A 305 9.90 -18.77 -9.78
C LYS A 305 11.38 -18.47 -9.93
N LEU A 306 11.87 -17.49 -9.18
CA LEU A 306 13.25 -17.02 -9.23
C LEU A 306 14.21 -17.84 -8.36
N GLY A 307 13.71 -18.81 -7.58
CA GLY A 307 14.53 -19.64 -6.68
C GLY A 307 15.14 -18.85 -5.51
N ILE A 308 14.50 -17.76 -5.07
CA ILE A 308 15.01 -16.85 -4.01
C ILE A 308 14.10 -16.82 -2.78
N ILE A 309 13.40 -17.93 -2.49
CA ILE A 309 12.37 -17.99 -1.45
C ILE A 309 12.87 -17.55 -0.07
N ASP A 310 14.12 -17.86 0.28
CA ASP A 310 14.69 -17.48 1.58
C ASP A 310 14.92 -15.98 1.74
N LYS A 311 15.13 -15.26 0.63
CA LYS A 311 15.14 -13.79 0.64
C LYS A 311 13.72 -13.26 0.81
N VAL A 312 12.76 -13.84 0.10
CA VAL A 312 11.35 -13.44 0.17
C VAL A 312 10.78 -13.62 1.57
N LYS A 313 11.09 -14.71 2.29
CA LYS A 313 10.65 -14.91 3.68
C LYS A 313 10.92 -13.71 4.59
N LYS A 314 12.07 -13.03 4.40
CA LYS A 314 12.47 -11.85 5.18
C LYS A 314 11.81 -10.54 4.73
N MET A 315 11.04 -10.58 3.64
CA MET A 315 10.37 -9.42 3.06
C MET A 315 8.85 -9.46 3.25
N LEU A 316 8.27 -10.62 3.55
CA LEU A 316 6.82 -10.77 3.73
C LEU A 316 6.30 -10.01 4.95
N SER A 317 5.06 -9.55 4.89
CA SER A 317 4.46 -8.83 6.02
C SER A 317 4.06 -9.73 7.21
N PHE A 318 4.44 -11.01 7.17
CA PHE A 318 4.17 -11.99 8.22
C PHE A 318 5.39 -12.17 9.14
N GLU A 319 5.14 -12.22 10.44
CA GLU A 319 6.10 -12.78 11.41
C GLU A 319 6.07 -14.31 11.29
N LEU A 320 6.99 -14.82 10.46
CA LEU A 320 7.22 -16.24 10.23
C LEU A 320 8.23 -16.77 11.26
N ILE A 321 8.03 -18.02 11.69
CA ILE A 321 8.94 -18.75 12.59
C ILE A 321 9.98 -19.48 11.73
#